data_AF-A0A2M6IUQ9-F1
#
_entry.id   AF-A0A2M6IUQ9-F1
#
_cell.length_a   1.000
_cell.length_b   1.000
_cell.length_c   1.000
_cell.angle_alpha   90.00
_cell.angle_beta   90.00
_cell.angle_gamma   90.00
#
_symmetry.space_group_name_H-M   'P 1'
#
loop_
_entity.id
_entity.type
_entity.pdbx_description
1 polymer ?
#
loop_
_entity_poly.entity_id
_entity_poly.type
_entity_poly.pdbx_seq_one_letter_code
_entity_poly.pdbx_strand_id
1 'polypeptide(L)'
;MALYIYITLISLIIHFVLIVPFINILYKRKLQRADQKTLDAFDNPTPIFDKYHRHKSGTPVGGGILVIGVTSILTLFFVISFNIFEIYTHTNYPSIIFELILILFTFISYGFLGIYDDLNKIFFWDKKNFFGLRMRVKLILEIFLAVIISCGLYFGLDIHFINIPFLGVYDIS
;
A
#
# COMPACT_ATOMS: atom_id res chain seq x y z
N MET A 1 21.17 -16.15 1.15
CA MET A 1 21.30 -14.99 2.05
C MET A 1 21.83 -13.74 1.36
N ALA A 2 23.01 -13.78 0.71
CA ALA A 2 23.58 -12.61 0.02
C ALA A 2 22.67 -12.02 -1.09
N LEU A 3 21.99 -12.88 -1.86
CA LEU A 3 21.07 -12.47 -2.92
C LEU A 3 19.98 -11.50 -2.43
N TYR A 4 19.34 -11.77 -1.30
CA TYR A 4 18.30 -10.91 -0.73
C TYR A 4 18.83 -9.54 -0.32
N ILE A 5 20.05 -9.49 0.20
CA ILE A 5 20.73 -8.22 0.54
C ILE A 5 21.01 -7.43 -0.74
N TYR A 6 21.48 -8.08 -1.82
CA TYR A 6 21.69 -7.39 -3.09
C TYR A 6 20.39 -6.83 -3.68
N ILE A 7 19.30 -7.59 -3.66
CA ILE A 7 17.99 -7.13 -4.18
C ILE A 7 17.48 -5.93 -3.39
N THR A 8 17.59 -5.98 -2.06
CA THR A 8 17.17 -4.87 -1.19
C THR A 8 18.04 -3.63 -1.38
N LEU A 9 19.36 -3.79 -1.55
CA LEU A 9 20.26 -2.67 -1.88
C LEU A 9 19.97 -2.06 -3.25
N ILE A 10 19.72 -2.89 -4.26
CA ILE A 10 19.33 -2.42 -5.61
C ILE A 10 18.01 -1.64 -5.52
N SER A 11 17.00 -2.19 -4.83
CA SER A 11 15.73 -1.51 -4.61
C SER A 11 15.92 -0.17 -3.90
N LEU A 12 16.75 -0.12 -2.85
CA LEU A 12 17.08 1.11 -2.13
C LEU A 12 17.69 2.17 -3.05
N ILE A 13 18.71 1.80 -3.83
CA ILE A 13 19.41 2.71 -4.75
C ILE A 13 18.44 3.26 -5.80
N ILE A 14 17.61 2.39 -6.39
CA ILE A 14 16.62 2.81 -7.40
C ILE A 14 15.61 3.79 -6.81
N HIS A 15 15.08 3.52 -5.62
CA HIS A 15 14.18 4.45 -4.94
C HIS A 15 14.87 5.78 -4.61
N PHE A 16 16.11 5.74 -4.12
CA PHE A 16 16.87 6.95 -3.80
C PHE A 16 17.14 7.83 -5.03
N VAL A 17 17.43 7.23 -6.18
CA VAL A 17 17.63 7.97 -7.43
C VAL A 17 16.30 8.54 -7.94
N LEU A 18 15.21 7.79 -7.86
CA LEU A 18 13.91 8.19 -8.41
C LEU A 18 13.13 9.17 -7.53
N ILE A 19 13.40 9.23 -6.22
CA ILE A 19 12.61 10.08 -5.30
C ILE A 19 12.74 11.57 -5.64
N VAL A 20 13.93 12.05 -5.98
CA VAL A 20 14.18 13.46 -6.31
C VAL A 20 13.41 13.91 -7.57
N PRO A 21 13.55 13.24 -8.74
CA PRO A 21 12.77 13.61 -9.92
C PRO A 21 11.27 13.41 -9.71
N PHE A 22 10.86 12.40 -8.94
CA PHE A 22 9.45 12.17 -8.64
C PHE A 22 8.82 13.30 -7.82
N ILE A 23 9.50 13.77 -6.77
CA ILE A 23 9.05 14.91 -5.97
C ILE A 23 8.91 16.16 -6.84
N ASN A 24 9.87 16.42 -7.75
CA ASN A 24 9.77 17.52 -8.70
C ASN A 24 8.54 17.42 -9.62
N ILE A 25 8.16 16.20 -10.03
CA ILE A 25 6.93 15.97 -10.80
C ILE A 25 5.69 16.31 -9.96
N LEU A 26 5.65 15.90 -8.69
CA LEU A 26 4.53 16.21 -7.78
C LEU A 26 4.35 17.72 -7.62
N TYR A 27 5.43 18.46 -7.44
CA TYR A 27 5.40 19.93 -7.39
C TYR A 27 4.92 20.55 -8.70
N LYS A 28 5.44 20.10 -9.86
CA LYS A 28 5.00 20.58 -11.18
C LYS A 28 3.51 20.35 -11.44
N ARG A 29 2.98 19.22 -10.97
CA ARG A 29 1.57 18.84 -11.09
C ARG A 29 0.69 19.44 -9.99
N LYS A 30 1.25 20.24 -9.07
CA LYS A 30 0.54 20.83 -7.91
C LYS A 30 -0.19 19.78 -7.07
N LEU A 31 0.35 18.57 -7.00
CA LEU A 31 -0.14 17.49 -6.13
C LEU A 31 0.36 17.75 -4.71
N GLN A 32 -0.17 18.80 -4.10
CA GLN A 32 0.23 19.27 -2.78
C GLN A 32 -0.94 19.20 -1.82
N ARG A 33 -0.63 19.05 -0.53
CA ARG A 33 -1.64 19.07 0.52
C ARG A 33 -2.22 20.47 0.64
N ALA A 34 -3.53 20.59 0.45
CA ALA A 34 -4.26 21.83 0.71
C ALA A 34 -4.51 22.04 2.21
N ASP A 35 -4.91 23.26 2.59
CA ASP A 35 -5.46 23.51 3.92
C ASP A 35 -6.83 22.86 4.05
N GLN A 36 -6.94 21.94 5.00
CA GLN A 36 -8.14 21.12 5.23
C GLN A 36 -8.71 21.47 6.60
N LYS A 37 -10.04 21.56 6.70
CA LYS A 37 -10.76 21.49 7.98
C LYS A 37 -11.18 20.04 8.17
N THR A 38 -10.63 19.37 9.17
CA THR A 38 -10.89 17.94 9.33
C THR A 38 -12.03 17.68 10.32
N LEU A 39 -12.84 16.67 10.03
CA LEU A 39 -13.92 16.18 10.87
C LEU A 39 -13.50 14.85 11.51
N ASP A 40 -14.01 14.57 12.71
CA ASP A 40 -13.85 13.29 13.39
C ASP A 40 -14.82 12.22 12.83
N ALA A 41 -14.80 11.03 13.45
CA ALA A 41 -15.67 9.91 13.07
C ALA A 41 -17.18 10.18 13.30
N PHE A 42 -17.51 11.21 14.08
CA PHE A 42 -18.85 11.65 14.44
C PHE A 42 -19.24 12.96 13.75
N ASP A 43 -18.49 13.36 12.71
CA ASP A 43 -18.67 14.61 11.95
C ASP A 43 -18.47 15.91 12.76
N ASN A 44 -17.79 15.85 13.92
CA ASN A 44 -17.41 17.04 14.68
C ASN A 44 -16.08 17.63 14.18
N PRO A 45 -15.94 18.96 14.15
CA PRO A 45 -14.69 19.61 13.75
C PRO A 45 -13.55 19.32 14.75
N THR A 46 -12.32 19.16 14.23
CA THR A 46 -11.14 18.84 15.04
C THR A 46 -10.09 19.98 15.05
N PRO A 47 -10.38 21.12 15.71
CA PRO A 47 -9.57 22.34 15.62
C PRO A 47 -8.14 22.17 16.16
N ILE A 48 -7.96 21.31 17.16
CA ILE A 48 -6.63 21.01 17.73
C ILE A 48 -5.77 20.27 16.71
N PHE A 49 -6.34 19.25 16.04
CA PHE A 49 -5.65 18.48 15.01
C PHE A 49 -5.23 19.37 13.85
N ASP A 50 -6.17 20.18 13.34
CA ASP A 50 -5.90 21.12 12.25
C ASP A 50 -4.79 22.11 12.63
N LYS A 51 -4.81 22.68 13.84
CA LYS A 51 -3.79 23.64 14.30
C LYS A 51 -2.38 23.05 14.22
N TYR A 52 -2.18 21.83 14.70
CA TYR A 52 -0.86 21.18 14.68
C TYR A 52 -0.44 20.70 13.28
N HIS A 53 -1.38 20.50 12.35
CA HIS A 53 -1.10 20.00 11.00
C HIS A 53 -0.98 21.07 9.92
N ARG A 54 -1.33 22.34 10.20
CA ARG A 54 -1.20 23.46 9.25
C ARG A 54 0.20 23.60 8.63
N HIS A 55 1.27 23.30 9.36
CA HIS A 55 2.64 23.37 8.84
C HIS A 55 2.91 22.39 7.69
N LYS A 56 2.07 21.34 7.51
CA LYS A 56 2.18 20.36 6.42
C LYS A 56 1.44 20.80 5.15
N SER A 57 0.87 22.00 5.14
CA SER A 57 0.26 22.59 3.94
C SER A 57 1.33 22.88 2.89
N GLY A 58 1.05 22.58 1.62
CA GLY A 58 1.98 22.79 0.51
C GLY A 58 3.04 21.69 0.32
N THR A 59 3.14 20.70 1.22
CA THR A 59 4.01 19.53 0.99
C THR A 59 3.41 18.61 -0.08
N PRO A 60 4.23 18.03 -0.97
CA PRO A 60 3.74 17.13 -2.02
C PRO A 60 3.15 15.85 -1.42
N VAL A 61 2.04 15.40 -1.99
CA VAL A 61 1.31 14.20 -1.57
C VAL A 61 1.39 13.16 -2.69
N GLY A 62 1.42 11.87 -2.31
CA GLY A 62 1.52 10.76 -3.28
C GLY A 62 2.90 10.11 -3.38
N GLY A 63 3.80 10.32 -2.40
CA GLY A 63 5.07 9.58 -2.30
C GLY A 63 4.90 8.06 -2.37
N GLY A 64 3.78 7.54 -1.85
CA GLY A 64 3.43 6.12 -1.92
C GLY A 64 3.28 5.58 -3.35
N ILE A 65 2.89 6.42 -4.32
CA ILE A 65 2.74 6.00 -5.73
C ILE A 65 4.09 5.50 -6.28
N LEU A 66 5.18 6.20 -5.94
CA LEU A 66 6.51 5.80 -6.35
C LEU A 66 6.87 4.44 -5.73
N VAL A 67 6.65 4.29 -4.42
CA VAL A 67 6.98 3.06 -3.70
C VAL A 67 6.19 1.88 -4.26
N ILE A 68 4.88 2.03 -4.45
CA ILE A 68 4.01 0.97 -4.97
C ILE A 68 4.44 0.59 -6.38
N GLY A 69 4.63 1.57 -7.26
CA GLY A 69 5.00 1.34 -8.65
C GLY A 69 6.37 0.67 -8.78
N VAL A 70 7.40 1.27 -8.18
CA VAL A 70 8.78 0.77 -8.26
C VAL A 70 8.91 -0.60 -7.59
N THR A 71 8.33 -0.80 -6.40
CA THR A 71 8.39 -2.10 -5.71
C THR A 71 7.66 -3.20 -6.48
N SER A 72 6.51 -2.89 -7.08
CA SER A 72 5.77 -3.88 -7.90
C SER A 72 6.55 -4.26 -9.16
N ILE A 73 7.11 -3.27 -9.86
CA ILE A 73 7.93 -3.48 -11.07
C ILE A 73 9.18 -4.30 -10.73
N LEU A 74 9.90 -3.92 -9.66
CA LEU A 74 11.10 -4.65 -9.24
C LEU A 74 10.79 -6.08 -8.81
N THR A 75 9.71 -6.28 -8.03
CA THR A 75 9.27 -7.62 -7.65
C THR A 75 9.02 -8.49 -8.87
N LEU A 76 8.25 -7.98 -9.86
CA LEU A 76 7.97 -8.71 -11.08
C LEU A 76 9.25 -8.97 -11.89
N PHE A 77 10.13 -7.99 -12.01
CA PHE A 77 11.41 -8.13 -12.70
C PHE A 77 12.29 -9.22 -12.08
N PHE A 78 12.42 -9.26 -10.76
CA PHE A 78 13.21 -10.28 -10.08
C PHE A 78 12.58 -11.67 -10.17
N VAL A 79 11.26 -11.78 -10.00
CA VAL A 79 10.54 -13.06 -10.15
C VAL A 79 10.71 -13.63 -11.56
N ILE A 80 10.54 -12.80 -12.59
CA ILE A 80 10.74 -13.22 -13.99
C ILE A 80 12.22 -13.61 -14.21
N SER A 81 13.16 -12.82 -13.69
CA SER A 81 14.59 -13.12 -13.81
C SER A 81 14.94 -14.46 -13.16
N PHE A 82 14.41 -14.76 -11.97
CA PHE A 82 14.65 -16.04 -11.31
C PHE A 82 14.11 -17.21 -12.11
N ASN A 83 12.95 -17.04 -12.76
CA ASN A 83 12.39 -18.05 -13.64
C ASN A 83 13.28 -18.29 -14.88
N ILE A 84 13.79 -17.23 -15.51
CA ILE A 84 14.67 -17.32 -16.70
C ILE A 84 16.03 -17.95 -16.36
N PHE A 85 16.61 -17.61 -15.20
CA PHE A 85 17.92 -18.11 -14.77
C PHE A 85 17.83 -19.41 -13.96
N GLU A 86 16.66 -20.04 -13.89
CA GLU A 86 16.41 -21.29 -13.14
C GLU A 86 16.89 -21.23 -11.68
N ILE A 87 16.78 -20.05 -11.06
CA ILE A 87 17.14 -19.86 -9.65
C ILE A 87 16.05 -20.48 -8.79
N TYR A 88 16.42 -21.47 -7.99
CA TYR A 88 15.49 -22.16 -7.09
C TYR A 88 14.83 -21.18 -6.11
N THR A 89 13.50 -21.12 -6.17
CA THR A 89 12.65 -20.41 -5.21
C THR A 89 11.98 -21.42 -4.29
N HIS A 90 12.10 -21.19 -2.98
CA HIS A 90 11.40 -22.00 -1.97
C HIS A 90 10.01 -21.41 -1.72
N THR A 91 9.04 -22.29 -1.53
CA THR A 91 7.65 -21.95 -1.23
C THR A 91 7.24 -22.83 -0.06
N ASN A 92 6.55 -22.25 0.93
CA ASN A 92 6.05 -22.99 2.08
C ASN A 92 4.61 -23.47 1.86
N TYR A 93 3.93 -22.91 0.87
CA TYR A 93 2.54 -23.22 0.54
C TYR A 93 2.42 -23.90 -0.83
N PRO A 94 1.24 -24.40 -1.21
CA PRO A 94 1.07 -25.26 -2.39
C PRO A 94 1.51 -24.64 -3.72
N SER A 95 1.53 -23.31 -3.83
CA SER A 95 1.84 -22.62 -5.08
C SER A 95 2.54 -21.29 -4.85
N ILE A 96 3.81 -21.20 -5.26
CA ILE A 96 4.60 -19.97 -5.25
C ILE A 96 3.98 -18.86 -6.10
N ILE A 97 3.36 -19.24 -7.23
CA ILE A 97 2.71 -18.28 -8.14
C ILE A 97 1.50 -17.66 -7.45
N PHE A 98 0.72 -18.49 -6.74
CA PHE A 98 -0.46 -17.99 -6.03
C PHE A 98 -0.07 -17.12 -4.82
N GLU A 99 0.97 -17.50 -4.07
CA GLU A 99 1.55 -16.66 -3.01
C GLU A 99 1.93 -15.27 -3.54
N LEU A 100 2.69 -15.22 -4.65
CA LEU A 100 3.14 -13.97 -5.27
C LEU A 100 1.98 -13.12 -5.78
N ILE A 101 1.00 -13.73 -6.45
CA ILE A 101 -0.19 -13.02 -6.94
C ILE A 101 -0.95 -12.43 -5.76
N LEU A 102 -1.15 -13.17 -4.68
CA LEU A 102 -1.91 -12.71 -3.51
C LEU A 102 -1.19 -11.56 -2.79
N ILE A 103 0.13 -11.65 -2.63
CA ILE A 103 0.95 -10.57 -2.05
C ILE A 103 0.89 -9.31 -2.92
N LEU A 104 1.13 -9.43 -4.23
CA LEU A 104 1.09 -8.30 -5.15
C LEU A 104 -0.32 -7.70 -5.24
N PHE A 105 -1.36 -8.53 -5.29
CA PHE A 105 -2.75 -8.09 -5.27
C PHE A 105 -3.05 -7.29 -4.00
N THR A 106 -2.65 -7.78 -2.84
CA THR A 106 -2.83 -7.09 -1.56
C THR A 106 -2.11 -5.74 -1.58
N PHE A 107 -0.82 -5.74 -1.94
CA PHE A 107 -0.01 -4.52 -1.95
C PHE A 107 -0.54 -3.47 -2.92
N ILE A 108 -0.89 -3.87 -4.13
CA ILE A 108 -1.38 -2.97 -5.18
C ILE A 108 -2.80 -2.49 -4.87
N SER A 109 -3.71 -3.35 -4.44
CA SER A 109 -5.12 -2.97 -4.17
C SER A 109 -5.24 -1.96 -3.02
N TYR A 110 -4.57 -2.19 -1.90
CA TYR A 110 -4.52 -1.21 -0.80
C TYR A 110 -3.75 0.05 -1.19
N GLY A 111 -2.72 -0.10 -2.01
CA GLY A 111 -2.00 1.03 -2.60
C GLY A 111 -2.91 1.93 -3.42
N PHE A 112 -3.71 1.36 -4.32
CA PHE A 112 -4.70 2.08 -5.12
C PHE A 112 -5.79 2.72 -4.27
N LEU A 113 -6.28 2.02 -3.24
CA LEU A 113 -7.26 2.58 -2.31
C LEU A 113 -6.72 3.83 -1.59
N GLY A 114 -5.45 3.78 -1.15
CA GLY A 114 -4.77 4.93 -0.56
C GLY A 114 -4.60 6.09 -1.54
N ILE A 115 -4.18 5.80 -2.77
CA ILE A 115 -4.04 6.81 -3.84
C ILE A 115 -5.40 7.46 -4.15
N TYR A 116 -6.47 6.66 -4.23
CA TYR A 116 -7.82 7.15 -4.46
C TYR A 116 -8.27 8.11 -3.34
N ASP A 117 -8.01 7.77 -2.08
CA ASP A 117 -8.29 8.65 -0.93
C ASP A 117 -7.49 9.96 -0.99
N ASP A 118 -6.20 9.89 -1.33
CA ASP A 118 -5.33 11.07 -1.42
C ASP A 118 -5.69 11.97 -2.61
N LEU A 119 -5.98 11.42 -3.79
CA LEU A 119 -6.39 12.18 -4.97
C LEU A 119 -7.75 12.86 -4.76
N ASN A 120 -8.69 12.18 -4.12
CA ASN A 120 -10.00 12.76 -3.81
C ASN A 120 -9.88 13.99 -2.88
N LYS A 121 -8.90 14.00 -1.97
CA LYS A 121 -8.63 15.15 -1.10
C LYS A 121 -7.96 16.33 -1.82
N ILE A 122 -7.29 16.09 -2.95
CA ILE A 122 -6.53 17.10 -3.71
C ILE A 122 -7.39 17.72 -4.83
N PHE A 123 -8.15 16.92 -5.58
CA PHE A 123 -8.82 17.37 -6.81
C PHE A 123 -10.22 17.95 -6.63
N PHE A 124 -10.95 17.61 -5.57
CA PHE A 124 -12.33 18.07 -5.37
C PHE A 124 -12.41 19.44 -4.67
N TRP A 125 -11.82 20.45 -5.31
CA TRP A 125 -11.78 21.82 -4.81
C TRP A 125 -13.14 22.54 -4.86
N ASP A 126 -14.09 22.11 -5.71
CA ASP A 126 -15.24 22.95 -6.12
C ASP A 126 -16.65 22.43 -5.79
N LYS A 127 -16.82 21.29 -5.11
CA LYS A 127 -18.16 20.88 -4.65
C LYS A 127 -18.36 21.20 -3.17
N LYS A 128 -19.30 22.12 -2.93
CA LYS A 128 -19.85 22.58 -1.62
C LYS A 128 -20.20 21.48 -0.61
N ASN A 129 -20.15 20.21 -0.99
CA ASN A 129 -20.29 19.09 -0.09
C ASN A 129 -18.90 18.49 0.11
N PHE A 130 -18.27 18.92 1.20
CA PHE A 130 -17.19 18.19 1.85
C PHE A 130 -17.48 16.70 1.74
N PHE A 131 -16.59 15.91 1.13
CA PHE A 131 -16.24 14.57 1.58
C PHE A 131 -15.21 13.99 0.61
N GLY A 132 -13.95 13.94 1.05
CA GLY A 132 -13.11 12.78 0.71
C GLY A 132 -13.85 11.49 1.10
N LEU A 133 -13.31 10.32 0.78
CA LEU A 133 -14.03 9.07 1.03
C LEU A 133 -14.49 9.01 2.50
N ARG A 134 -15.81 9.01 2.75
CA ARG A 134 -16.37 8.97 4.12
C ARG A 134 -15.67 7.84 4.87
N MET A 135 -15.27 8.07 6.12
CA MET A 135 -14.55 7.08 6.93
C MET A 135 -15.24 5.70 6.90
N ARG A 136 -16.58 5.69 6.92
CA ARG A 136 -17.41 4.48 6.81
C ARG A 136 -17.22 3.76 5.47
N VAL A 137 -17.23 4.49 4.35
CA VAL A 137 -17.05 3.91 3.01
C VAL A 137 -15.64 3.38 2.85
N LYS A 138 -14.63 4.11 3.33
CA LYS A 138 -13.24 3.66 3.33
C LYS A 138 -13.08 2.35 4.08
N LEU A 139 -13.61 2.28 5.31
CA LEU A 139 -13.58 1.06 6.13
C LEU A 139 -14.29 -0.11 5.45
N ILE A 140 -15.45 0.11 4.83
CA ILE A 140 -16.16 -0.95 4.09
C ILE A 140 -15.31 -1.49 2.93
N LEU A 141 -14.65 -0.62 2.17
CA LEU A 141 -13.74 -1.05 1.10
C LEU A 141 -12.52 -1.81 1.64
N GLU A 142 -11.94 -1.35 2.74
CA GLU A 142 -10.82 -2.04 3.40
C GLU A 142 -11.22 -3.42 3.90
N ILE A 143 -12.40 -3.57 4.52
CA ILE A 143 -12.94 -4.87 4.95
C ILE A 143 -13.21 -5.76 3.73
N PHE A 144 -13.82 -5.21 2.68
CA PHE A 144 -14.13 -5.98 1.47
C PHE A 144 -12.85 -6.54 0.82
N LEU A 145 -11.80 -5.72 0.68
CA LEU A 145 -10.50 -6.17 0.20
C LEU A 145 -9.87 -7.22 1.13
N ALA A 146 -9.92 -6.99 2.46
CA ALA A 146 -9.40 -7.93 3.44
C ALA A 146 -10.10 -9.30 3.36
N VAL A 147 -11.41 -9.33 3.17
CA VAL A 147 -12.18 -10.57 3.01
C VAL A 147 -11.74 -11.33 1.75
N ILE A 148 -11.56 -10.65 0.62
CA ILE A 148 -11.06 -11.28 -0.61
C ILE A 148 -9.69 -11.91 -0.39
N ILE A 149 -8.78 -11.17 0.27
CA ILE A 149 -7.42 -11.65 0.55
C ILE A 149 -7.46 -12.82 1.53
N SER A 150 -8.25 -12.74 2.59
CA SER A 150 -8.43 -13.81 3.58
C SER A 150 -9.00 -15.08 2.94
N CYS A 151 -9.97 -14.96 2.03
CA CYS A 151 -10.47 -16.09 1.26
C CYS A 151 -9.38 -16.70 0.38
N GLY A 152 -8.53 -15.87 -0.24
CA GLY A 152 -7.37 -16.36 -1.00
C GLY A 152 -6.37 -17.13 -0.13
N LEU A 153 -6.07 -16.63 1.07
CA LEU A 153 -5.17 -17.31 2.02
C LEU A 153 -5.75 -18.66 2.47
N TYR A 154 -7.04 -18.69 2.80
CA TYR A 154 -7.70 -19.90 3.29
C TYR A 154 -7.89 -20.94 2.18
N PHE A 155 -8.55 -20.60 1.06
CA PHE A 155 -8.89 -21.57 0.01
C PHE A 155 -7.80 -21.82 -1.01
N GLY A 156 -6.86 -20.88 -1.17
CA GLY A 156 -5.84 -20.96 -2.22
C GLY A 156 -4.44 -21.33 -1.72
N LEU A 157 -4.12 -21.04 -0.46
CA LEU A 157 -2.85 -21.42 0.17
C LEU A 157 -3.02 -22.48 1.27
N ASP A 158 -4.25 -22.98 1.49
CA ASP A 158 -4.61 -23.95 2.52
C ASP A 158 -4.14 -23.55 3.93
N ILE A 159 -4.21 -22.25 4.23
CA ILE A 159 -3.80 -21.71 5.54
C ILE A 159 -4.95 -21.89 6.53
N HIS A 160 -4.88 -22.98 7.28
CA HIS A 160 -5.87 -23.35 8.29
C HIS A 160 -5.26 -23.50 9.69
N PHE A 161 -4.20 -22.75 10.01
CA PHE A 161 -3.60 -22.81 11.34
C PHE A 161 -3.35 -21.43 11.94
N ILE A 162 -3.33 -21.39 13.27
CA ILE A 162 -2.93 -20.25 14.07
C ILE A 162 -1.71 -20.69 14.89
N ASN A 163 -0.55 -20.09 14.59
CA ASN A 163 0.65 -20.29 15.39
C ASN A 163 0.69 -19.24 16.51
N ILE A 164 0.57 -19.69 17.76
CA ILE A 164 0.72 -18.82 18.93
C ILE A 164 2.15 -19.01 19.46
N PRO A 165 3.00 -17.97 19.45
CA PRO A 165 4.36 -18.08 19.96
C PRO A 165 4.38 -18.68 21.37
N PHE A 166 5.29 -19.61 21.62
CA PHE A 166 5.45 -20.36 22.88
C PHE A 166 4.33 -21.34 23.24
N LEU A 167 3.12 -21.18 22.71
CA LEU A 167 1.96 -22.04 23.01
C LEU A 167 1.74 -23.13 21.95
N GLY A 168 2.24 -22.94 20.73
CA GLY A 168 2.24 -23.95 19.66
C GLY A 168 1.30 -23.60 18.50
N VAL A 169 1.15 -24.58 17.60
CA VAL A 169 0.34 -24.45 16.38
C VAL A 169 -1.01 -25.10 16.60
N TYR A 170 -2.07 -24.30 16.44
CA TYR A 170 -3.46 -24.76 16.54
C TYR A 170 -4.07 -24.79 15.15
N ASP A 171 -4.62 -25.94 14.77
CA ASP A 171 -5.39 -26.09 13.54
C ASP A 171 -6.80 -25.53 13.75
N ILE A 172 -7.30 -24.79 12.77
CA ILE A 172 -8.64 -24.19 12.75
C ILE A 172 -9.57 -24.85 11.72
N SER A 173 -9.12 -25.96 11.10
CA SER A 173 -9.90 -26.79 10.17
C SER A 173 -11.06 -27.54 10.84
#